data_AF-A0A382HBK0-F1
#
_entry.id   AF-A0A382HBK0-F1
#
_cell.length_a   1.000
_cell.length_b   1.000
_cell.length_c   1.000
_cell.angle_alpha   90.00
_cell.angle_beta   90.00
_cell.angle_gamma   90.00
#
_symmetry.space_group_name_H-M   'P 1'
#
loop_
_entity.id
_entity.type
_entity.pdbx_description
1 polymer ?
#
loop_
_entity_poly.entity_id
_entity_poly.type
_entity_poly.pdbx_seq_one_letter_code
_entity_poly.pdbx_strand_id
1 'polypeptide(L)'
;MIKKILYILCISLFLQINTANAGSTGSEDLSKSQGATPECFEGVSRAMFKLNHGLDKVIFEPVAKGYRALPAPIRKGTGNVVDNLRSLLTLSNNVLQGEFGRAGNTAARFGINTTAGILGIFDPATKLGFEDQGKEDFGQTLG
;
A
#
# COMPACT_ATOMS: atom_id res chain seq x y z
N MET A 1 -33.85 21.05 8.77
CA MET A 1 -33.26 19.78 8.29
C MET A 1 -31.74 19.84 8.17
N ILE A 2 -31.18 20.90 7.58
CA ILE A 2 -29.73 21.12 7.41
C ILE A 2 -28.93 21.05 8.73
N LYS A 3 -29.41 21.64 9.83
CA LYS A 3 -28.72 21.57 11.14
C LYS A 3 -28.57 20.15 11.68
N LYS A 4 -29.57 19.27 11.47
CA LYS A 4 -29.49 17.86 11.90
C LYS A 4 -28.48 17.08 11.05
N ILE A 5 -28.42 17.36 9.76
CA ILE A 5 -27.42 16.77 8.85
C ILE A 5 -26.01 17.22 9.28
N LEU A 6 -25.82 18.49 9.62
CA LEU A 6 -24.55 19.01 10.10
C LEU A 6 -24.10 18.33 11.41
N TYR A 7 -25.02 18.11 12.35
CA TYR A 7 -24.71 17.40 13.60
C TYR A 7 -24.36 15.93 13.35
N ILE A 8 -25.09 15.24 12.47
CA ILE A 8 -24.80 13.85 12.11
C ILE A 8 -23.42 13.75 11.44
N LEU A 9 -23.08 14.72 10.58
CA LEU A 9 -21.78 14.78 9.90
C LEU A 9 -20.64 15.04 10.89
N CYS A 10 -20.80 15.98 11.82
CA CYS A 10 -19.83 16.24 12.89
C CYS A 10 -19.66 15.04 13.85
N ILE A 11 -20.74 14.34 14.21
CA ILE A 11 -20.67 13.15 15.08
C ILE A 11 -20.01 11.98 14.35
N SER A 12 -20.29 11.81 13.04
CA SER A 12 -19.64 10.78 12.22
C SER A 12 -18.14 11.03 12.04
N LEU A 13 -17.73 12.30 12.01
CA LEU A 13 -16.33 12.72 11.93
C LEU A 13 -15.58 12.46 13.25
N PHE A 14 -16.26 12.64 14.38
CA PHE A 14 -15.70 12.36 15.71
C PHE A 14 -15.56 10.86 16.02
N LEU A 15 -16.29 9.98 15.34
CA LEU A 15 -16.21 8.53 15.55
C LEU A 15 -15.00 7.87 14.86
N GLN A 16 -14.27 8.62 14.01
CA GLN A 16 -13.11 8.13 13.27
C GLN A 16 -11.78 8.23 14.06
N ILE A 17 -11.78 8.75 15.29
CA ILE A 17 -10.56 9.00 16.09
C ILE A 17 -10.11 7.75 16.87
N ASN A 18 -10.40 6.55 16.39
CA ASN A 18 -9.77 5.34 16.91
C ASN A 18 -8.44 5.17 16.18
N THR A 19 -7.38 5.74 16.75
CA THR A 19 -6.00 5.56 16.28
C THR A 19 -5.58 4.11 16.51
N ALA A 20 -5.76 3.26 15.50
CA ALA A 20 -4.94 2.07 15.35
C ALA A 20 -3.62 2.51 14.71
N ASN A 21 -2.58 2.73 15.52
CA ASN A 21 -1.23 2.91 15.02
C ASN A 21 -0.74 1.59 14.41
N ALA A 22 -0.96 1.42 13.11
CA ALA A 22 -0.22 0.46 12.31
C ALA A 22 1.05 1.15 11.83
N GLY A 23 2.21 0.73 12.36
CA GLY A 23 3.51 1.26 11.98
C GLY A 23 3.72 1.19 10.47
N SER A 24 4.13 2.31 9.90
CA SER A 24 4.50 2.47 8.50
C SER A 24 5.68 1.56 8.13
N THR A 25 5.64 0.98 6.93
CA THR A 25 6.81 0.35 6.30
C THR A 25 7.73 1.44 5.74
N GLY A 26 8.42 2.15 6.63
CA GLY A 26 9.67 2.81 6.28
C GLY A 26 10.77 1.76 6.16
N SER A 27 11.70 1.92 5.20
CA SER A 27 12.99 1.21 5.22
C SER A 27 13.81 1.76 6.39
N GLU A 28 13.48 1.34 7.61
CA GLU A 28 14.38 1.50 8.74
C GLU A 28 15.43 0.38 8.64
N ASP A 29 16.70 0.76 8.48
CA ASP A 29 17.80 -0.15 8.76
C ASP A 29 17.60 -0.65 10.19
N LEU A 30 17.44 -1.97 10.34
CA LEU A 30 17.25 -2.64 11.62
C LEU A 30 18.47 -2.39 12.51
N SER A 31 18.48 -1.26 13.22
CA SER A 31 19.34 -1.06 14.36
C SER A 31 19.02 -2.18 15.34
N LYS A 32 20.01 -3.02 15.65
CA LYS A 32 19.87 -4.11 16.61
C LYS A 32 19.45 -3.50 17.95
N SER A 33 18.15 -3.49 18.21
CA SER A 33 17.62 -3.21 19.53
C SER A 33 18.01 -4.40 20.43
N GLN A 34 19.02 -4.20 21.29
CA GLN A 34 19.30 -5.10 22.40
C GLN A 34 18.23 -4.92 23.48
N GLY A 35 17.05 -5.51 23.24
CA GLY A 35 15.99 -5.59 24.23
C GLY A 35 14.72 -6.10 23.60
N ALA A 36 14.21 -7.24 24.07
CA ALA A 36 12.85 -7.64 23.76
C ALA A 36 11.91 -6.61 24.39
N THR A 37 11.29 -5.77 23.58
CA THR A 37 10.22 -4.88 24.03
C THR A 37 9.07 -5.77 24.51
N PRO A 38 8.69 -5.74 25.80
CA PRO A 38 7.62 -6.58 26.30
C PRO A 38 6.31 -6.16 25.63
N GLU A 39 5.78 -7.03 24.78
CA GLU A 39 4.50 -6.84 24.11
C GLU A 39 3.40 -7.59 24.86
N CYS A 40 2.27 -6.93 25.12
CA CYS A 40 1.17 -7.48 25.93
C CYS A 40 0.58 -8.78 25.34
N PHE A 41 0.72 -9.00 24.03
CA PHE A 41 0.13 -10.11 23.28
C PHE A 41 1.16 -11.10 22.70
N GLU A 42 2.36 -11.20 23.30
CA GLU A 42 3.46 -12.02 22.79
C GLU A 42 3.05 -13.47 22.47
N GLY A 43 2.23 -14.09 23.32
CA GLY A 43 1.74 -15.45 23.09
C GLY A 43 0.92 -15.60 21.80
N VAL A 44 0.06 -14.63 21.51
CA VAL A 44 -0.76 -14.60 20.29
C VAL A 44 0.13 -14.28 19.08
N SER A 45 1.00 -13.27 19.18
CA SER A 45 1.97 -12.92 18.13
C SER A 45 2.81 -14.13 17.72
N ARG A 46 3.36 -14.87 18.69
CA ARG A 46 4.18 -16.08 18.45
C ARG A 46 3.36 -17.25 17.89
N ALA A 47 2.12 -17.44 18.34
CA ALA A 47 1.24 -18.47 17.80
C ALA A 47 0.90 -18.20 16.33
N MET A 48 0.51 -16.97 16.01
CA MET A 48 0.24 -16.53 14.63
C MET A 48 1.49 -16.62 13.76
N PHE A 49 2.66 -16.24 14.29
CA PHE A 49 3.93 -16.39 13.58
C PHE A 49 4.22 -17.85 13.23
N LYS A 50 4.04 -18.79 14.17
CA LYS A 50 4.22 -20.23 13.90
C LYS A 50 3.24 -20.76 12.84
N LEU A 51 1.98 -20.32 12.89
CA LEU A 51 0.98 -20.68 11.89
C LEU A 51 1.38 -20.15 10.50
N ASN A 52 1.71 -18.86 10.40
CA ASN A 52 2.14 -18.23 9.16
C ASN A 52 3.39 -18.90 8.59
N HIS A 53 4.36 -19.25 9.44
CA HIS A 53 5.57 -19.96 9.02
C HIS A 53 5.28 -21.37 8.50
N GLY A 54 4.30 -22.06 9.09
CA GLY A 54 3.81 -23.35 8.59
C GLY A 54 3.15 -23.21 7.22
N LEU A 55 2.25 -22.23 7.07
CA LEU A 55 1.58 -21.94 5.80
C LEU A 55 2.56 -21.50 4.72
N ASP A 56 3.59 -20.72 5.07
CA ASP A 56 4.62 -20.29 4.13
C ASP A 56 5.33 -21.49 3.52
N LYS A 57 5.84 -22.42 4.34
CA LYS A 57 6.55 -23.60 3.85
C LYS A 57 5.69 -24.53 2.98
N VAL A 58 4.40 -24.68 3.32
CA VAL A 58 3.52 -25.65 2.66
C VAL A 58 2.83 -25.08 1.43
N ILE A 59 2.49 -23.80 1.44
CA ILE A 59 1.64 -23.17 0.42
C ILE A 59 2.37 -22.02 -0.28
N PHE A 60 2.80 -20.99 0.46
CA PHE A 60 3.26 -19.75 -0.18
C PHE A 60 4.65 -19.87 -0.83
N GLU A 61 5.62 -20.52 -0.17
CA GLU A 61 6.96 -20.79 -0.70
C GLU A 61 6.92 -21.60 -2.01
N PRO A 62 6.23 -22.75 -2.11
CA PRO A 62 6.16 -23.49 -3.37
C PRO A 62 5.44 -22.71 -4.47
N VAL A 63 4.37 -21.98 -4.15
CA VAL A 63 3.68 -21.09 -5.12
C VAL A 63 4.62 -19.99 -5.61
N ALA A 64 5.38 -19.35 -4.71
CA ALA A 64 6.35 -18.32 -5.05
C ALA A 64 7.50 -18.85 -5.91
N LYS A 65 7.98 -20.08 -5.64
CA LYS A 65 8.96 -20.76 -6.51
C LYS A 65 8.39 -21.00 -7.91
N GLY A 66 7.16 -21.48 -8.00
CA GLY A 66 6.44 -21.64 -9.28
C GLY A 66 6.32 -20.33 -10.05
N TYR A 67 5.92 -19.24 -9.38
CA TYR A 67 5.84 -17.92 -10.00
C TYR A 67 7.22 -17.40 -10.46
N ARG A 68 8.29 -17.62 -9.68
CA ARG A 68 9.65 -17.22 -10.06
C ARG A 68 10.17 -17.94 -11.31
N ALA A 69 9.68 -19.15 -11.58
CA ALA A 69 10.03 -19.91 -12.79
C ALA A 69 9.44 -19.31 -14.07
N LEU A 70 8.45 -18.41 -13.98
CA LEU A 70 7.90 -17.72 -15.13
C LEU A 70 8.92 -16.74 -15.77
N PRO A 71 8.83 -16.49 -17.08
CA PRO A 71 9.67 -15.51 -17.77
C PRO A 71 9.60 -14.11 -17.15
N ALA A 72 10.74 -13.41 -17.15
CA ALA A 72 10.86 -12.05 -16.62
C ALA A 72 9.82 -11.05 -17.17
N PRO A 73 9.42 -11.07 -18.46
CA PRO A 73 8.40 -10.15 -18.97
C PRO A 73 7.03 -10.32 -18.32
N ILE A 74 6.62 -11.58 -18.06
CA ILE A 74 5.33 -11.86 -17.41
C ILE A 74 5.37 -11.35 -15.97
N ARG A 75 6.43 -11.69 -15.24
CA ARG A 75 6.60 -11.25 -13.85
C ARG A 75 6.63 -9.73 -13.72
N LYS A 76 7.33 -9.05 -14.64
CA LYS A 76 7.39 -7.58 -14.70
C LYS A 76 6.02 -6.99 -15.02
N GLY A 77 5.31 -7.54 -16.02
CA GLY A 77 3.97 -7.08 -16.39
C GLY A 77 2.98 -7.21 -15.23
N THR A 78 2.98 -8.34 -14.52
CA THR A 78 2.15 -8.52 -13.32
C THR A 78 2.49 -7.50 -12.23
N GLY A 79 3.79 -7.26 -11.98
CA GLY A 79 4.23 -6.21 -11.05
C GLY A 79 3.72 -4.82 -11.43
N ASN A 80 3.85 -4.45 -12.70
CA ASN A 80 3.36 -3.16 -13.20
C ASN A 80 1.84 -3.00 -13.05
N VAL A 81 1.06 -4.06 -13.32
CA VAL A 81 -0.41 -4.03 -13.15
C VAL A 81 -0.77 -3.82 -11.68
N VAL A 82 -0.13 -4.53 -10.77
CA VAL A 82 -0.35 -4.38 -9.32
C VAL A 82 0.02 -2.97 -8.86
N ASP A 83 1.13 -2.42 -9.34
CA ASP A 83 1.56 -1.06 -9.02
C ASP A 83 0.62 0.00 -9.60
N ASN A 84 0.12 -0.20 -10.82
CA ASN A 84 -0.89 0.66 -11.43
C ASN A 84 -2.21 0.63 -10.65
N LEU A 85 -2.65 -0.53 -10.16
CA LEU A 85 -3.85 -0.59 -9.30
C LEU A 85 -3.61 0.10 -7.95
N ARG A 86 -2.43 -0.08 -7.36
CA ARG A 86 -2.05 0.57 -6.09
C ARG A 86 -1.98 2.09 -6.24
N SER A 87 -1.77 2.63 -7.43
CA SER A 87 -1.74 4.07 -7.66
C SER A 87 -3.07 4.75 -7.32
N LEU A 88 -4.21 4.03 -7.28
CA LEU A 88 -5.48 4.58 -6.80
C LEU A 88 -5.46 4.88 -5.28
N LEU A 89 -4.81 4.01 -4.50
CA LEU A 89 -4.60 4.23 -3.07
C LEU A 89 -3.63 5.40 -2.86
N THR A 90 -2.54 5.42 -3.61
CA THR A 90 -1.57 6.52 -3.56
C THR A 90 -2.18 7.85 -4.01
N LEU A 91 -3.04 7.86 -5.03
CA LEU A 91 -3.76 9.05 -5.47
C LEU A 91 -4.65 9.59 -4.34
N SER A 92 -5.45 8.71 -3.73
CA SER A 92 -6.35 9.09 -2.63
C SER A 92 -5.55 9.66 -1.45
N ASN A 93 -4.44 9.04 -1.09
CA ASN A 93 -3.60 9.50 0.03
C ASN A 93 -2.86 10.81 -0.29
N ASN A 94 -2.30 10.98 -1.48
CA ASN A 94 -1.73 12.27 -1.91
C ASN A 94 -2.77 13.41 -1.82
N VAL A 95 -4.03 13.15 -2.21
CA VAL A 95 -5.11 14.14 -2.09
C VAL A 95 -5.42 14.45 -0.62
N LEU A 96 -5.50 13.44 0.24
CA LEU A 96 -5.76 13.62 1.66
C LEU A 96 -4.63 14.36 2.39
N GLN A 97 -3.38 14.14 1.95
CA GLN A 97 -2.20 14.85 2.45
C GLN A 97 -2.05 16.28 1.87
N GLY A 98 -2.90 16.67 0.90
CA GLY A 98 -2.84 17.98 0.24
C GLY A 98 -1.75 18.10 -0.83
N GLU A 99 -1.11 17.00 -1.22
CA GLU A 99 -0.04 16.93 -2.21
C GLU A 99 -0.60 16.87 -3.65
N PHE A 100 -1.26 17.94 -4.08
CA PHE A 100 -1.97 17.96 -5.38
C PHE A 100 -1.07 17.73 -6.60
N GLY A 101 0.20 18.15 -6.55
CA GLY A 101 1.15 17.89 -7.64
C GLY A 101 1.46 16.39 -7.79
N ARG A 102 1.70 15.70 -6.68
CA ARG A 102 1.95 14.25 -6.63
C ARG A 102 0.68 13.47 -6.97
N ALA A 103 -0.48 13.94 -6.50
CA ALA A 103 -1.79 13.40 -6.89
C ALA A 103 -2.02 13.50 -8.41
N GLY A 104 -1.79 14.67 -9.01
CA GLY A 104 -1.94 14.88 -10.45
C GLY A 104 -1.04 13.96 -11.28
N ASN A 105 0.24 13.85 -10.89
CA ASN A 105 1.18 12.92 -11.54
C ASN A 105 0.71 11.46 -11.41
N THR A 106 0.26 11.05 -10.24
CA THR A 106 -0.24 9.68 -9.99
C THR A 106 -1.49 9.38 -10.83
N ALA A 107 -2.42 10.33 -10.94
CA ALA A 107 -3.60 10.20 -11.78
C ALA A 107 -3.25 10.10 -13.28
N ALA A 108 -2.30 10.91 -13.74
CA ALA A 108 -1.81 10.85 -15.11
C ALA A 108 -1.15 9.50 -15.42
N ARG A 109 -0.25 9.02 -14.54
CA ARG A 109 0.37 7.69 -14.65
C ARG A 109 -0.69 6.59 -14.73
N PHE A 110 -1.67 6.62 -13.83
CA PHE A 110 -2.78 5.66 -13.83
C PHE A 110 -3.54 5.65 -15.16
N GLY A 111 -3.96 6.83 -15.63
CA GLY A 111 -4.73 6.96 -16.86
C GLY A 111 -3.95 6.47 -18.09
N ILE A 112 -2.69 6.90 -18.22
CA ILE A 112 -1.82 6.54 -19.35
C ILE A 112 -1.49 5.05 -19.32
N ASN A 113 -1.08 4.51 -18.18
CA ASN A 113 -0.70 3.10 -18.08
C ASN A 113 -1.92 2.18 -18.24
N THR A 114 -3.09 2.59 -17.76
CA THR A 114 -4.33 1.81 -17.95
C THR A 114 -4.78 1.80 -19.42
N THR A 115 -4.64 2.92 -20.13
CA THR A 115 -5.10 3.05 -21.53
C THR A 115 -4.02 2.59 -22.52
N ALA A 116 -2.94 3.35 -22.65
CA ALA A 116 -1.84 3.08 -23.57
C ALA A 116 -0.92 1.95 -23.11
N GLY A 117 -0.84 1.70 -21.79
CA GLY A 117 -0.03 0.63 -21.21
C GLY A 117 -0.73 -0.73 -21.11
N ILE A 118 -1.93 -0.89 -21.70
CA ILE A 118 -2.75 -2.11 -21.67
C ILE A 118 -3.02 -2.53 -20.22
N LEU A 119 -3.91 -1.79 -19.55
CA LEU A 119 -4.29 -2.01 -18.15
C LEU A 119 -3.13 -1.95 -17.14
N GLY A 120 -2.02 -1.32 -17.52
CA GLY A 120 -0.82 -1.20 -16.70
C GLY A 120 0.18 -2.34 -16.86
N ILE A 121 0.04 -3.22 -17.86
CA ILE A 121 1.08 -4.23 -18.17
C ILE A 121 2.39 -3.53 -18.57
N PHE A 122 2.29 -2.43 -19.31
CA PHE A 122 3.40 -1.59 -19.71
C PHE A 122 3.35 -0.23 -19.01
N ASP A 123 4.51 0.41 -18.89
CA ASP A 123 4.65 1.75 -18.28
C ASP A 123 5.10 2.80 -19.33
N PRO A 124 4.21 3.21 -20.25
CA PRO A 124 4.47 4.32 -21.15
C PRO A 124 4.49 5.68 -20.44
N ALA A 125 3.85 5.84 -19.28
CA ALA A 125 3.81 7.11 -18.55
C ALA A 125 5.21 7.64 -18.20
N THR A 126 6.11 6.76 -17.75
CA THR A 126 7.51 7.13 -17.47
C THR A 126 8.21 7.68 -18.71
N LYS A 127 7.96 7.11 -19.90
CA LYS A 127 8.56 7.59 -21.16
C LYS A 127 8.00 8.95 -21.60
N LEU A 128 6.83 9.32 -21.11
CA LEU A 128 6.16 10.59 -21.39
C LEU A 128 6.51 11.68 -20.36
N GLY A 129 7.43 11.40 -19.43
CA GLY A 129 7.91 12.37 -18.43
C GLY A 129 7.12 12.39 -17.13
N PHE A 130 6.14 11.50 -16.96
CA PHE A 130 5.45 11.31 -15.68
C PHE A 130 6.24 10.31 -14.84
N GLU A 131 7.28 10.76 -14.16
CA GLU A 131 8.13 9.89 -13.33
C GLU A 131 7.36 9.33 -12.13
N ASP A 132 7.75 8.13 -11.67
CA ASP A 132 7.21 7.58 -10.43
C ASP A 132 7.70 8.41 -9.22
N GLN A 133 6.76 8.93 -8.43
CA GLN A 133 7.04 9.81 -7.30
C GLN A 133 7.00 9.08 -5.95
N GLY A 134 6.89 7.75 -5.97
CA GLY A 134 6.75 6.93 -4.77
C GLY A 134 5.30 6.57 -4.46
N LYS A 135 5.12 5.77 -3.41
CA LYS A 135 3.83 5.19 -3.02
C LYS A 135 3.40 5.83 -1.70
N GLU A 136 2.17 6.33 -1.69
CA GLU A 136 1.49 6.80 -0.47
C GLU A 136 0.50 5.77 0.04
N ASP A 137 0.40 5.64 1.36
CA ASP A 137 -0.61 4.87 2.07
C ASP A 137 -1.22 5.61 3.27
N PHE A 138 -2.26 5.02 3.85
CA PHE A 138 -2.98 5.61 4.98
C PHE A 138 -2.12 5.71 6.25
N GLY A 139 -1.07 4.88 6.39
CA GLY A 139 -0.15 4.97 7.51
C GLY A 139 0.64 6.28 7.48
N GLN A 140 1.02 6.75 6.29
CA GLN A 140 1.62 8.07 6.12
C GLN A 140 0.61 9.20 6.29
N THR A 141 -0.60 9.04 5.76
CA THR A 141 -1.66 10.08 5.86
C THR A 141 -2.14 10.32 7.30
N LEU A 142 -2.16 9.28 8.13
CA LEU A 142 -2.63 9.35 9.52
C LEU A 142 -1.50 9.45 10.56
N GLY A 143 -0.25 9.28 10.13
CA GLY A 143 0.94 9.20 10.97
C GLY A 143 1.43 10.54 11.50
#